data_AF-A0A968D861-F1
#
_entry.id   AF-A0A968D861-F1
#
_cell.length_a   1.000
_cell.length_b   1.000
_cell.length_c   1.000
_cell.angle_alpha   90.00
_cell.angle_beta   90.00
_cell.angle_gamma   90.00
#
_symmetry.space_group_name_H-M   'P 1'
#
loop_
_entity.id
_entity.type
_entity.pdbx_description
1 polymer ?
#
loop_
_entity_poly.entity_id
_entity_poly.type
_entity_poly.pdbx_seq_one_letter_code
_entity_poly.pdbx_strand_id
1 'polypeptide(L)' 'MAEEFNSFEEIEAFWETHSTAEYWDEMEDLDLQLSPSLKAKLERKKLYQLLGFSTEQIAEIEVKAKQENVDSKELIR' A
#
# COMPACT_ATOMS: atom_id res chain seq x y z
N MET A 1 8.48 -6.59 17.62
CA MET A 1 7.86 -7.86 18.09
C MET A 1 6.36 -7.58 18.21
N ALA A 2 5.48 -8.48 17.75
CA ALA A 2 4.04 -8.24 17.85
C ALA A 2 3.53 -8.75 19.20
N GLU A 3 2.81 -7.90 19.94
CA GLU A 3 2.21 -8.27 21.22
C GLU A 3 0.91 -9.05 20.98
N GLU A 4 0.74 -10.17 21.69
CA GLU A 4 -0.47 -10.98 21.59
C GLU A 4 -1.46 -10.60 22.70
N PHE A 5 -2.67 -10.19 22.33
CA PHE A 5 -3.73 -9.82 23.26
C PHE A 5 -4.85 -10.86 23.24
N ASN A 6 -5.35 -11.23 24.41
CA ASN A 6 -6.43 -12.20 24.57
C ASN A 6 -7.80 -11.53 24.78
N SER A 7 -7.84 -10.22 24.99
CA SER A 7 -9.05 -9.43 25.21
C SER A 7 -8.91 -7.98 24.75
N PHE A 8 -10.03 -7.27 24.67
CA PHE A 8 -10.04 -5.85 24.31
C PHE A 8 -9.57 -4.98 25.49
N GLU A 9 -9.91 -5.35 26.73
CA GLU A 9 -9.44 -4.67 27.93
C GLU A 9 -7.90 -4.68 28.06
N GLU A 10 -7.25 -5.77 27.65
CA GLU A 10 -5.79 -5.85 27.62
C GLU A 10 -5.15 -4.87 26.61
N ILE A 11 -5.81 -4.66 25.47
CA ILE A 11 -5.34 -3.71 24.45
C ILE A 11 -5.41 -2.28 24.98
N GLU A 12 -6.52 -1.92 25.63
CA GLU A 12 -6.71 -0.58 26.19
C GLU A 12 -5.68 -0.29 27.30
N ALA A 13 -5.52 -1.22 28.25
CA ALA A 13 -4.53 -1.09 29.32
C ALA A 13 -3.08 -1.00 28.80
N PHE A 14 -2.78 -1.68 27.69
CA PHE A 14 -1.49 -1.57 27.01
C PHE A 14 -1.27 -0.15 26.49
N TRP A 15 -2.23 0.44 25.77
CA TRP A 15 -2.09 1.79 25.21
C TRP A 15 -2.22 2.92 26.23
N GLU A 16 -2.77 2.67 27.41
CA GLU A 16 -2.71 3.62 28.54
C GLU A 16 -1.28 3.79 29.06
N THR A 17 -0.44 2.76 28.93
CA THR A 17 0.92 2.73 29.48
C THR A 17 2.01 2.89 28.42
N HIS A 18 1.68 2.72 27.14
CA HIS A 18 2.63 2.81 26.03
C HIS A 18 2.33 4.03 25.15
N SER A 19 3.35 4.86 24.94
CA SER A 19 3.27 5.95 23.96
C SER A 19 3.25 5.38 22.55
N THR A 20 2.20 5.71 21.80
CA THR A 20 2.07 5.32 20.38
C THR A 20 3.24 5.79 19.53
N ALA A 21 3.85 6.93 19.87
CA ALA A 21 5.02 7.46 19.16
C ALA A 21 6.29 6.61 19.42
N GLU A 22 6.54 6.23 20.67
CA GLU A 22 7.71 5.41 21.02
C GLU A 22 7.58 4.00 20.43
N TYR A 23 6.37 3.43 20.47
CA TYR A 23 6.09 2.14 19.85
C TYR A 23 6.25 2.17 18.31
N TRP A 24 5.95 3.31 17.68
CA TRP A 24 6.15 3.49 16.24
C TRP A 24 7.63 3.62 15.86
N ASP A 25 8.42 4.30 16.69
CA ASP A 25 9.87 4.42 16.50
C ASP A 25 10.59 3.06 16.72
N GLU A 26 10.03 2.17 17.53
CA GLU A 26 10.52 0.80 17.74
C GLU A 26 10.12 -0.18 16.63
N MET A 27 9.11 0.15 15.83
CA MET A 27 8.73 -0.67 14.68
C MET A 27 9.74 -0.46 13.55
N GLU A 28 10.59 -1.46 13.32
CA GLU A 28 11.43 -1.47 12.12
C GLU A 28 10.55 -1.38 10.87
N ASP A 29 10.96 -0.52 9.94
CA ASP A 29 10.40 -0.49 8.60
C ASP A 29 10.46 -1.91 8.02
N LEU A 30 9.30 -2.53 7.83
CA LEU A 30 9.20 -3.83 7.16
C LEU A 30 9.64 -3.63 5.71
N ASP A 31 10.90 -3.95 5.41
CA ASP A 31 11.41 -4.05 4.04
C ASP A 31 10.77 -5.26 3.36
N LEU A 32 9.54 -5.06 2.88
CA LEU A 32 8.78 -6.07 2.16
C LEU A 32 9.50 -6.39 0.85
N GLN A 33 10.15 -7.55 0.80
CA GLN A 33 10.68 -8.10 -0.44
C GLN A 33 9.54 -8.57 -1.36
N LEU A 34 9.01 -7.62 -2.14
CA LEU A 34 7.99 -7.91 -3.13
C LEU A 34 8.60 -8.64 -4.33
N SER A 35 7.88 -9.62 -4.87
CA SER A 35 8.23 -10.17 -6.18
C SER A 35 8.21 -9.07 -7.25
N PRO A 36 9.00 -9.19 -8.33
CA PRO A 36 9.05 -8.15 -9.37
C PRO A 36 7.68 -7.76 -9.94
N SER A 37 6.79 -8.75 -10.13
CA SER A 37 5.42 -8.51 -10.63
C SER A 37 4.57 -7.71 -9.65
N LEU A 38 4.71 -7.96 -8.35
CA LEU A 38 3.96 -7.27 -7.31
C LEU A 38 4.49 -5.84 -7.12
N LYS A 39 5.82 -5.65 -7.21
CA LYS A 39 6.46 -4.33 -7.21
C LYS A 39 5.97 -3.47 -8.38
N ALA A 40 5.98 -4.00 -9.59
CA ALA A 40 5.50 -3.27 -10.78
C ALA A 40 4.02 -2.87 -10.66
N LYS A 41 3.18 -3.74 -10.09
CA LYS A 41 1.76 -3.45 -9.82
C LYS A 41 1.60 -2.34 -8.78
N LEU A 42 2.41 -2.34 -7.72
CA LEU A 42 2.39 -1.31 -6.69
C LEU A 42 2.82 0.06 -7.25
N GLU A 43 3.91 0.11 -8.01
CA GLU A 43 4.39 1.34 -8.65
C GLU A 43 3.35 1.96 -9.57
N ARG A 44 2.64 1.13 -10.36
CA ARG A 44 1.56 1.59 -11.22
C ARG A 44 0.38 2.16 -10.41
N LYS A 45 -0.03 1.50 -9.34
CA LYS A 45 -1.08 2.01 -8.44
C LYS A 45 -0.69 3.35 -7.82
N LYS A 46 0.56 3.48 -7.35
CA LYS A 46 1.09 4.73 -6.81
C LYS A 46 1.06 5.86 -7.86
N LEU A 47 1.41 5.56 -9.10
CA LEU A 47 1.33 6.53 -10.20
C LEU A 47 -0.11 7.01 -10.44
N TYR A 48 -1.07 6.09 -10.53
CA TYR A 48 -2.49 6.46 -10.72
C TYR A 48 -3.02 7.32 -9.58
N GLN A 49 -2.65 6.99 -8.34
CA GLN A 49 -3.03 7.76 -7.16
C GLN A 49 -2.39 9.17 -7.18
N LEU A 50 -1.11 9.27 -7.55
CA LEU A 50 -0.41 10.55 -7.65
C LEU A 50 -1.04 11.48 -8.68
N LEU A 51 -1.53 10.91 -9.79
CA LEU A 51 -2.21 11.66 -10.85
C LEU A 51 -3.70 11.92 -10.58
N GLY A 52 -4.22 11.40 -9.46
CA GLY A 52 -5.61 11.60 -9.06
C GLY A 52 -6.62 10.91 -9.97
N PHE A 53 -6.26 9.81 -10.63
CA PHE A 53 -7.19 9.08 -11.49
C PHE A 53 -8.28 8.37 -10.69
N SER A 54 -9.51 8.47 -11.16
CA SER A 54 -10.63 7.70 -10.62
C SER A 54 -10.53 6.23 -11.01
N THR A 55 -11.34 5.38 -10.35
CA THR A 55 -11.44 3.96 -10.67
C THR A 55 -11.87 3.71 -12.11
N GLU A 56 -12.76 4.53 -12.65
CA GLU A 56 -13.24 4.45 -14.04
C GLU A 56 -12.12 4.80 -15.02
N GLN A 57 -11.40 5.89 -14.78
CA GLN A 57 -10.28 6.32 -15.61
C GLN A 57 -9.16 5.27 -15.64
N ILE A 58 -8.85 4.67 -14.49
CA ILE A 58 -7.88 3.57 -14.38
C ILE A 58 -8.32 2.38 -15.22
N ALA A 59 -9.59 1.98 -15.13
CA ALA A 59 -10.13 0.87 -15.90
C ALA A 59 -10.06 1.13 -17.42
N GLU A 60 -10.39 2.35 -17.85
CA GLU A 60 -10.27 2.75 -19.26
C GLU A 60 -8.82 2.69 -19.76
N ILE A 61 -7.87 3.19 -18.98
CA ILE A 61 -6.43 3.12 -19.30
C ILE A 61 -5.98 1.66 -19.41
N GLU A 62 -6.37 0.79 -18.48
CA GLU A 62 -5.99 -0.63 -18.49
C GLU A 62 -6.59 -1.39 -19.68
N VAL A 63 -7.85 -1.10 -20.04
CA VAL A 63 -8.48 -1.67 -21.24
C VAL A 63 -7.76 -1.22 -22.49
N LYS A 64 -7.46 0.08 -22.60
CA LYS A 64 -6.75 0.64 -23.77
C LYS A 64 -5.34 0.08 -23.89
N ALA A 65 -4.60 -0.02 -22.80
CA ALA A 65 -3.25 -0.60 -22.77
C ALA A 65 -3.26 -2.05 -23.27
N LYS A 66 -4.26 -2.83 -22.86
CA LYS A 66 -4.45 -4.21 -23.32
C LYS A 66 -4.81 -4.29 -24.81
N GLN A 67 -5.63 -3.37 -25.32
CA GLN A 67 -5.98 -3.31 -26.74
C GLN A 67 -4.78 -2.96 -27.61
N GLU A 68 -3.95 -2.03 -27.15
CA GLU A 68 -2.75 -1.58 -27.86
C GLU A 68 -1.53 -2.47 -27.62
N ASN A 69 -1.63 -3.46 -26.71
CA ASN A 69 -0.55 -4.34 -26.28
C ASN A 69 0.69 -3.57 -25.80
N VAL A 70 0.46 -2.50 -25.04
CA VAL A 70 1.50 -1.64 -24.45
C VAL A 70 1.37 -1.61 -22.93
N ASP A 71 2.41 -1.15 -22.23
CA ASP A 71 2.27 -0.87 -20.81
C ASP A 71 1.36 0.36 -20.62
N SER A 72 0.40 0.25 -19.70
CA SER A 72 -0.48 1.36 -19.30
C SER A 72 0.23 2.67 -18.95
N LYS A 73 1.47 2.61 -18.45
CA LYS A 73 2.28 3.80 -18.16
C LYS A 73 2.65 4.57 -19.43
N GLU A 74 2.77 3.91 -20.57
CA GLU A 74 3.07 4.56 -21.86
C GLU A 74 1.90 5.38 -22.39
N LEU A 75 0.68 5.10 -21.93
CA LEU A 75 -0.53 5.87 -22.25
C LEU A 75 -0.65 7.15 -21.41
N ILE A 76 0.11 7.26 -20.33
CA ILE A 76 0.15 8.43 -19.45
C ILE A 76 1.31 9.31 -19.94
N ARG A 77 0.99 10.39 -20.67
CA ARG A 77 1.95 11.38 -21.15
C ARG A 77 1.66 12.76 -20.58
#